data_AF-A0A4Q6J8K9-F1
#
_entry.id   AF-A0A4Q6J8K9-F1
#
_cell.length_a   1.000
_cell.length_b   1.000
_cell.length_c   1.000
_cell.angle_alpha   90.00
_cell.angle_beta   90.00
_cell.angle_gamma   90.00
#
_symmetry.space_group_name_H-M   'P 1'
#
loop_
_entity.id
_entity.type
_entity.pdbx_description
1 polymer ?
#
loop_
_entity_poly.entity_id
_entity_poly.type
_entity_poly.pdbx_seq_one_letter_code
_entity_poly.pdbx_strand_id
1 'polypeptide(L)'
;MAGKNTSIAAVACQALGIDRNLLPERLRSRLNYYVKDKNLNAKLLDEADIKSESVDYVPKPIKAGNHIFIRNLVILDTLFEDKKLVVKWLNGEKVNSENFEQFAKEWKAKKLLFQALDRRIGDLRLFLINKNIDWSQDEIPYPFSDGKYSSMELIANSIELDNQSSPYDLALKAVIDGEFGALGKLISNNPGAFISEHGQWLVNLYNTKKAEYEEYSMLLNKY
;
A
#
# COMPACT_ATOMS: atom_id res chain seq x y z
N MET A 1 -21.40 -14.70 -31.82
CA MET A 1 -20.94 -15.77 -30.90
C MET A 1 -21.49 -15.45 -29.52
N ALA A 2 -22.52 -16.18 -29.11
CA ALA A 2 -23.25 -15.96 -27.87
C ALA A 2 -22.67 -16.80 -26.72
N GLY A 3 -22.80 -16.29 -25.49
CA GLY A 3 -22.99 -17.14 -24.31
C GLY A 3 -21.76 -17.47 -23.49
N LYS A 4 -21.26 -16.50 -22.71
CA LYS A 4 -20.80 -16.82 -21.35
C LYS A 4 -21.52 -15.86 -20.41
N ASN A 5 -22.25 -16.41 -19.43
CA ASN A 5 -22.63 -15.68 -18.23
C ASN A 5 -21.38 -14.92 -17.74
N THR A 6 -21.32 -13.62 -17.96
CA THR A 6 -20.21 -12.80 -17.48
C THR A 6 -20.40 -12.72 -15.97
N SER A 7 -19.80 -13.67 -15.26
CA SER A 7 -19.84 -13.71 -13.79
C SER A 7 -19.48 -12.34 -13.24
N ILE A 8 -20.03 -11.94 -12.09
CA ILE A 8 -19.70 -10.65 -11.47
C ILE A 8 -18.18 -10.47 -11.29
N ALA A 9 -17.45 -11.56 -11.07
CA ALA A 9 -15.99 -11.57 -11.06
C ALA A 9 -15.38 -11.13 -12.40
N ALA A 10 -15.91 -11.58 -13.53
CA ALA A 10 -15.45 -11.17 -14.86
C ALA A 10 -15.75 -9.70 -15.13
N VAL A 11 -16.92 -9.19 -14.73
CA VAL A 11 -17.25 -7.76 -14.82
C VAL A 11 -16.33 -6.93 -13.93
N ALA A 12 -16.03 -7.40 -12.71
CA ALA A 12 -15.07 -6.75 -11.83
C ALA A 12 -13.66 -6.71 -12.43
N CYS A 13 -13.20 -7.80 -13.06
CA CYS A 13 -11.90 -7.84 -13.72
C CYS A 13 -11.83 -6.87 -14.90
N GLN A 14 -12.89 -6.80 -15.70
CA GLN A 14 -13.02 -5.81 -16.78
C GLN A 14 -13.01 -4.38 -16.25
N ALA A 15 -13.74 -4.10 -15.16
CA ALA A 15 -13.79 -2.78 -14.53
C ALA A 15 -12.43 -2.34 -13.93
N LEU A 16 -11.58 -3.29 -13.55
CA LEU A 16 -10.25 -3.06 -12.99
C LEU A 16 -9.13 -3.13 -14.03
N GLY A 17 -9.41 -3.64 -15.24
CA GLY A 17 -8.39 -3.86 -16.27
C GLY A 17 -7.37 -4.96 -15.91
N ILE A 18 -7.78 -5.98 -15.13
CA ILE A 18 -6.90 -7.06 -14.68
C ILE A 18 -7.35 -8.43 -15.18
N ASP A 19 -6.42 -9.39 -15.23
CA ASP A 19 -6.78 -10.80 -15.48
C ASP A 19 -7.60 -11.37 -14.31
N ARG A 20 -8.57 -12.23 -14.64
CA ARG A 20 -9.37 -12.94 -13.65
C ARG A 20 -8.54 -13.69 -12.63
N ASN A 21 -7.42 -14.27 -13.02
CA ASN A 21 -6.53 -15.03 -12.15
C ASN A 21 -5.91 -14.18 -11.04
N LEU A 22 -5.78 -12.87 -11.26
CA LEU A 22 -5.24 -11.91 -10.28
C LEU A 22 -6.28 -11.47 -9.24
N LEU A 23 -7.57 -11.70 -9.50
CA LEU A 23 -8.64 -11.38 -8.56
C LEU A 23 -8.68 -12.43 -7.42
N PRO A 24 -8.40 -12.08 -6.15
CA PRO A 24 -8.36 -13.05 -5.06
C PRO A 24 -9.66 -13.83 -4.88
N GLU A 25 -9.58 -15.11 -4.54
CA GLU A 25 -10.75 -15.97 -4.37
C GLU A 25 -11.72 -15.44 -3.31
N ARG A 26 -11.19 -14.91 -2.20
CA ARG A 26 -11.99 -14.26 -1.16
C ARG A 26 -12.83 -13.10 -1.72
N LEU A 27 -12.26 -12.28 -2.60
CA LEU A 27 -12.96 -11.16 -3.24
C LEU A 27 -14.01 -11.67 -4.23
N ARG A 28 -13.71 -12.70 -5.03
CA ARG A 28 -14.70 -13.36 -5.90
C ARG A 28 -15.91 -13.86 -5.12
N SER A 29 -15.67 -14.52 -3.98
CA SER A 29 -16.72 -14.99 -3.09
C SER A 29 -17.55 -13.83 -2.54
N ARG A 30 -16.91 -12.75 -2.06
CA ARG A 30 -17.59 -11.53 -1.57
C ARG A 30 -18.44 -10.84 -2.65
N LEU A 31 -17.95 -10.74 -3.89
CA LEU A 31 -18.72 -10.21 -5.03
C LEU A 31 -20.03 -10.96 -5.25
N ASN A 32 -20.03 -12.29 -5.14
CA ASN A 32 -21.27 -13.07 -5.24
C ASN A 32 -22.25 -12.74 -4.12
N TYR A 33 -21.78 -12.40 -2.93
CA TYR A 33 -22.66 -11.95 -1.84
C TYR A 33 -23.25 -10.55 -2.10
N TYR A 34 -22.50 -9.64 -2.72
CA TYR A 34 -23.01 -8.32 -3.09
C TYR A 34 -24.11 -8.39 -4.15
N VAL A 35 -23.99 -9.32 -5.12
CA VAL A 35 -25.05 -9.58 -6.12
C VAL A 35 -26.35 -10.05 -5.47
N LYS A 36 -26.26 -10.79 -4.36
CA LYS A 36 -27.44 -11.28 -3.61
C LYS A 36 -28.10 -10.18 -2.77
N ASP A 37 -27.43 -9.06 -2.53
CA ASP A 37 -28.00 -7.93 -1.80
C ASP A 37 -28.95 -7.15 -2.72
N LYS A 38 -30.24 -7.15 -2.38
CA LYS A 38 -31.29 -6.53 -3.20
C LYS A 38 -31.07 -5.02 -3.41
N ASN A 39 -30.47 -4.33 -2.43
CA ASN A 39 -30.26 -2.88 -2.50
C ASN A 39 -29.09 -2.53 -3.43
N LEU A 40 -28.10 -3.40 -3.53
CA LEU A 40 -26.92 -3.19 -4.35
C LEU A 40 -27.05 -3.78 -5.75
N ASN A 41 -27.83 -4.87 -5.92
CA ASN A 41 -27.99 -5.56 -7.20
C ASN A 41 -28.48 -4.62 -8.31
N ALA A 42 -29.42 -3.73 -8.01
CA ALA A 42 -29.91 -2.73 -8.97
C ALA A 42 -28.83 -1.72 -9.40
N LYS A 43 -27.85 -1.44 -8.54
CA LYS A 43 -26.73 -0.52 -8.82
C LYS A 43 -25.56 -1.19 -9.53
N LEU A 44 -25.51 -2.53 -9.53
CA LEU A 44 -24.49 -3.31 -10.25
C LEU A 44 -24.74 -3.35 -11.77
N LEU A 45 -25.89 -2.88 -12.23
CA LEU A 45 -26.33 -2.94 -13.63
C LEU A 45 -26.54 -1.52 -14.17
N ASP A 46 -26.15 -1.29 -15.42
CA ASP A 46 -26.37 0.00 -16.08
C ASP A 46 -27.84 0.22 -16.49
N GLU A 47 -28.62 -0.86 -16.60
CA GLU A 47 -30.04 -0.82 -16.98
C GLU A 47 -30.95 -1.52 -15.93
N ALA A 48 -32.05 -0.85 -15.58
CA ALA A 48 -33.06 -1.35 -14.64
C ALA A 48 -33.77 -2.62 -15.16
N ASP A 49 -34.29 -3.46 -14.27
CA ASP A 49 -35.13 -4.60 -14.65
C ASP A 49 -36.47 -4.10 -15.22
N ILE A 50 -36.65 -4.22 -16.54
CA ILE A 50 -37.99 -4.19 -17.13
C ILE A 50 -38.67 -5.48 -16.68
N LYS A 51 -39.65 -5.38 -15.78
CA LYS A 51 -40.48 -6.52 -15.39
C LYS A 51 -41.22 -7.00 -16.64
N SER A 52 -40.85 -8.15 -17.19
CA SER A 52 -41.67 -8.84 -18.18
C SER A 52 -42.86 -9.45 -17.43
N GLU A 53 -44.06 -8.92 -17.67
CA GLU A 53 -45.32 -9.55 -17.26
C GLU A 53 -45.76 -10.66 -18.24
N SER A 54 -44.95 -11.00 -19.25
CA SER A 54 -45.37 -11.92 -20.31
C SER A 54 -45.18 -13.40 -19.97
N VAL A 55 -46.19 -14.19 -20.31
CA VAL A 55 -46.30 -15.66 -20.12
C VAL A 55 -45.36 -16.44 -21.05
N ASP A 56 -44.83 -15.79 -22.08
CA ASP A 56 -43.92 -16.39 -23.05
C ASP A 56 -42.45 -16.10 -22.70
N TYR A 57 -41.65 -17.16 -22.65
CA TYR A 57 -40.23 -17.07 -22.34
C TYR A 57 -39.48 -16.32 -23.45
N VAL A 58 -39.16 -15.06 -23.19
CA VAL A 58 -38.18 -14.29 -23.99
C VAL A 58 -36.83 -14.35 -23.27
N PRO A 59 -35.73 -14.72 -23.96
CA PRO A 59 -34.39 -14.71 -23.37
C PRO A 59 -34.08 -13.32 -22.82
N LYS A 60 -33.78 -13.23 -21.52
CA LYS A 60 -33.39 -11.95 -20.91
C LYS A 60 -32.13 -11.43 -21.62
N PRO A 61 -32.12 -10.18 -22.10
CA PRO A 61 -30.93 -9.60 -22.71
C PRO A 61 -29.77 -9.59 -21.70
N ILE A 62 -28.56 -9.86 -22.19
CA ILE A 62 -27.34 -9.80 -21.38
C ILE A 62 -27.10 -8.34 -21.02
N LYS A 63 -27.19 -8.02 -19.73
CA LYS A 63 -27.07 -6.63 -19.24
C LYS A 63 -25.61 -6.21 -19.09
N ALA A 64 -25.32 -4.95 -19.41
CA ALA A 64 -24.06 -4.32 -19.07
C ALA A 64 -24.00 -4.06 -17.55
N GLY A 65 -22.88 -4.40 -16.93
CA GLY A 65 -22.66 -4.10 -15.52
C GLY A 65 -22.14 -2.68 -15.32
N ASN A 66 -22.54 -2.03 -14.23
CA ASN A 66 -22.05 -0.70 -13.88
C ASN A 66 -20.59 -0.76 -13.44
N HIS A 67 -19.69 -0.56 -14.40
CA HIS A 67 -18.25 -0.71 -14.21
C HIS A 67 -17.71 0.26 -13.15
N ILE A 68 -18.25 1.49 -13.07
CA ILE A 68 -17.83 2.48 -12.08
C ILE A 68 -18.22 2.01 -10.68
N PHE A 69 -19.48 1.60 -10.50
CA PHE A 69 -19.96 1.10 -9.22
C PHE A 69 -19.21 -0.15 -8.77
N ILE A 70 -18.98 -1.09 -9.69
CA ILE A 70 -18.24 -2.33 -9.41
C ILE A 70 -16.78 -2.05 -9.07
N ARG A 71 -16.10 -1.13 -9.78
CA ARG A 71 -14.75 -0.70 -9.46
C ARG A 71 -14.68 -0.10 -8.05
N ASN A 72 -15.61 0.80 -7.72
CA ASN A 72 -15.67 1.43 -6.40
C ASN A 72 -15.93 0.39 -5.30
N LEU A 73 -16.87 -0.54 -5.52
CA LEU A 73 -17.14 -1.65 -4.62
C LEU A 73 -15.89 -2.49 -4.36
N VAL A 74 -15.15 -2.87 -5.42
CA VAL A 74 -13.93 -3.67 -5.27
C VAL A 74 -12.86 -2.90 -4.49
N ILE A 75 -12.65 -1.62 -4.81
CA ILE A 75 -11.67 -0.78 -4.08
C ILE A 75 -12.04 -0.72 -2.59
N LEU A 76 -13.30 -0.43 -2.27
CA LEU A 76 -13.75 -0.34 -0.88
C LEU A 76 -13.66 -1.68 -0.15
N ASP A 77 -14.09 -2.79 -0.76
CA ASP A 77 -14.01 -4.12 -0.14
C ASP A 77 -12.55 -4.56 0.08
N THR A 78 -11.66 -4.19 -0.83
CA THR A 78 -10.22 -4.50 -0.73
C THR A 78 -9.54 -3.67 0.34
N LEU A 79 -9.84 -2.38 0.43
CA LEU A 79 -9.26 -1.51 1.44
C LEU A 79 -9.74 -1.93 2.83
N PHE A 80 -11.06 -1.93 3.05
CA PHE A 80 -11.61 -2.01 4.40
C PHE A 80 -11.80 -3.43 4.90
N GLU A 81 -11.91 -4.40 3.99
CA GLU A 81 -12.20 -5.80 4.26
C GLU A 81 -13.44 -6.09 5.14
N ASP A 82 -14.23 -5.07 5.46
CA ASP A 82 -15.48 -5.15 6.22
C ASP A 82 -16.68 -4.97 5.30
N LYS A 83 -17.33 -6.08 4.98
CA LYS A 83 -18.54 -6.07 4.15
C LYS A 83 -19.64 -5.17 4.72
N LYS A 84 -19.89 -5.22 6.04
CA LYS A 84 -21.03 -4.49 6.63
C LYS A 84 -20.82 -2.99 6.48
N LEU A 85 -19.61 -2.52 6.76
CA LEU A 85 -19.20 -1.13 6.59
C LEU A 85 -19.30 -0.69 5.12
N VAL A 86 -18.79 -1.51 4.19
CA VAL A 86 -18.81 -1.19 2.75
C VAL A 86 -20.25 -1.13 2.20
N VAL A 87 -21.13 -2.08 2.59
CA VAL A 87 -22.55 -2.05 2.19
C VAL A 87 -23.22 -0.75 2.66
N LYS A 88 -22.95 -0.32 3.90
CA LYS A 88 -23.50 0.91 4.47
C LYS A 88 -23.10 2.14 3.65
N TRP A 89 -21.81 2.28 3.32
CA TRP A 89 -21.32 3.41 2.52
C TRP A 89 -21.83 3.39 1.09
N LEU A 90 -21.92 2.23 0.45
CA LEU A 90 -22.51 2.11 -0.89
C LEU A 90 -24.02 2.42 -0.91
N ASN A 91 -24.68 2.35 0.25
CA ASN A 91 -26.06 2.78 0.45
C ASN A 91 -26.19 4.26 0.90
N GLY A 92 -25.08 5.00 0.97
CA GLY A 92 -25.08 6.44 1.23
C GLY A 92 -24.85 6.84 2.68
N GLU A 93 -24.49 5.91 3.57
CA GLU A 93 -24.05 6.27 4.92
C GLU A 93 -22.76 7.10 4.83
N LYS A 94 -22.68 8.19 5.60
CA LYS A 94 -21.49 9.06 5.61
C LYS A 94 -20.30 8.33 6.24
N VAL A 95 -19.13 8.56 5.66
CA VAL A 95 -17.87 8.10 6.25
C VAL A 95 -17.53 9.01 7.44
N ASN A 96 -17.36 8.43 8.62
CA ASN A 96 -16.83 9.14 9.78
C ASN A 96 -15.33 9.39 9.57
N SER A 97 -14.90 10.65 9.64
CA SER A 97 -13.50 11.05 9.44
C SER A 97 -12.54 10.37 10.41
N GLU A 98 -12.93 10.25 11.68
CA GLU A 98 -12.09 9.62 12.72
C GLU A 98 -11.84 8.14 12.41
N ASN A 99 -12.90 7.41 12.02
CA ASN A 99 -12.81 6.01 11.64
C ASN A 99 -11.94 5.82 10.38
N PHE A 100 -12.01 6.78 9.44
CA PHE A 100 -11.19 6.75 8.23
C PHE A 100 -9.72 6.98 8.55
N GLU A 101 -9.39 7.92 9.43
CA GLU A 101 -8.01 8.18 9.86
C GLU A 101 -7.39 6.98 10.59
N GLN A 102 -8.15 6.34 11.49
CA GLN A 102 -7.71 5.12 12.15
C GLN A 102 -7.46 4.02 11.12
N PHE A 103 -8.41 3.80 10.21
CA PHE A 103 -8.25 2.82 9.14
C PHE A 103 -7.03 3.12 8.26
N ALA A 104 -6.78 4.38 7.92
CA ALA A 104 -5.64 4.79 7.11
C ALA A 104 -4.31 4.45 7.80
N LYS A 105 -4.21 4.65 9.12
CA LYS A 105 -3.05 4.26 9.93
C LYS A 105 -2.83 2.75 9.90
N GLU A 106 -3.88 1.96 10.13
CA GLU A 106 -3.81 0.50 10.09
C GLU A 106 -3.42 -0.02 8.69
N TRP A 107 -3.98 0.57 7.65
CA TRP A 107 -3.66 0.24 6.26
C TRP A 107 -2.19 0.55 5.93
N LYS A 108 -1.68 1.71 6.38
CA LYS A 108 -0.26 2.08 6.23
C LYS A 108 0.65 1.06 6.91
N ALA A 109 0.33 0.66 8.15
CA ALA A 109 1.09 -0.36 8.88
C ALA A 109 1.08 -1.72 8.16
N LYS A 110 -0.10 -2.17 7.68
CA LYS A 110 -0.22 -3.42 6.90
C LYS A 110 0.61 -3.35 5.62
N LYS A 111 0.55 -2.24 4.87
CA LYS A 111 1.35 -2.04 3.65
C LYS A 111 2.84 -2.17 3.93
N LEU A 112 3.33 -1.52 5.00
CA LEU A 112 4.74 -1.61 5.41
C LEU A 112 5.14 -3.05 5.75
N LEU A 113 4.31 -3.77 6.50
CA LEU A 113 4.55 -5.17 6.83
C LEU A 113 4.62 -6.03 5.56
N PHE A 114 3.67 -5.88 4.63
CA PHE A 114 3.68 -6.62 3.37
C PHE A 114 4.93 -6.31 2.53
N GLN A 115 5.31 -5.03 2.42
CA GLN A 115 6.52 -4.64 1.69
C GLN A 115 7.79 -5.23 2.31
N ALA A 116 7.86 -5.32 3.63
CA ALA A 116 8.98 -5.92 4.33
C ALA A 116 9.03 -7.44 4.12
N LEU A 117 7.88 -8.12 4.19
CA LEU A 117 7.75 -9.56 3.94
C LEU A 117 8.01 -9.95 2.48
N ASP A 118 7.64 -9.09 1.51
CA ASP A 118 7.85 -9.35 0.08
C ASP A 118 9.33 -9.59 -0.26
N ARG A 119 10.23 -8.82 0.38
CA ARG A 119 11.70 -9.00 0.27
C ARG A 119 12.22 -10.32 0.83
N ARG A 120 11.41 -11.01 1.64
CA ARG A 120 11.73 -12.29 2.30
C ARG A 120 10.85 -13.43 1.79
N ILE A 121 10.12 -13.23 0.69
CA ILE A 121 9.16 -14.23 0.20
C ILE A 121 9.82 -15.58 -0.14
N GLY A 122 11.09 -15.55 -0.57
CA GLY A 122 11.90 -16.75 -0.78
C GLY A 122 12.18 -17.51 0.52
N ASP A 123 12.63 -16.80 1.56
CA ASP A 123 12.92 -17.38 2.88
C ASP A 123 11.65 -17.89 3.55
N LEU A 124 10.56 -17.12 3.46
CA LEU A 124 9.23 -17.51 3.93
C LEU A 124 8.76 -18.79 3.24
N ARG A 125 8.97 -18.90 1.93
CA ARG A 125 8.63 -20.11 1.19
C ARG A 125 9.45 -21.31 1.67
N LEU A 126 10.75 -21.15 1.89
CA LEU A 126 11.61 -22.22 2.40
C LEU A 126 11.19 -22.68 3.79
N PHE A 127 10.90 -21.73 4.69
CA PHE A 127 10.37 -21.99 6.02
C PHE A 127 9.05 -22.78 5.96
N LEU A 128 8.08 -22.31 5.18
CA LEU A 128 6.73 -22.91 5.10
C LEU A 128 6.68 -24.28 4.41
N ILE A 129 7.68 -24.63 3.60
CA ILE A 129 7.78 -25.95 2.96
C ILE A 129 8.39 -26.99 3.93
N ASN A 130 9.02 -26.56 5.02
CA ASN A 130 9.49 -27.47 6.05
C ASN A 130 8.32 -28.28 6.63
N LYS A 131 8.45 -29.61 6.64
CA LYS A 131 7.39 -30.51 7.13
C LYS A 131 7.37 -30.66 8.65
N ASN A 132 8.43 -30.22 9.32
CA ASN A 132 8.64 -30.39 10.75
C ASN A 132 8.83 -29.03 11.44
N ILE A 133 7.96 -28.06 11.17
CA ILE A 133 7.99 -26.76 11.84
C ILE A 133 7.51 -26.94 13.28
N ASP A 134 8.37 -26.65 14.25
CA ASP A 134 7.98 -26.46 15.64
C ASP A 134 7.59 -24.99 15.83
N TRP A 135 6.29 -24.70 15.77
CA TRP A 135 5.76 -23.33 15.92
C TRP A 135 6.06 -22.67 17.26
N SER A 136 6.58 -23.41 18.25
CA SER A 136 7.00 -22.86 19.53
C SER A 136 8.47 -22.45 19.57
N GLN A 137 9.30 -22.98 18.67
CA GLN A 137 10.76 -22.78 18.64
C GLN A 137 11.28 -22.17 17.33
N ASP A 138 10.67 -22.54 16.21
CA ASP A 138 11.08 -22.10 14.88
C ASP A 138 10.51 -20.72 14.56
N GLU A 139 11.39 -19.76 14.29
CA GLU A 139 11.00 -18.40 13.95
C GLU A 139 10.73 -18.29 12.45
N ILE A 140 9.51 -17.85 12.11
CA ILE A 140 9.23 -17.32 10.77
C ILE A 140 10.26 -16.22 10.50
N PRO A 141 10.89 -16.18 9.31
CA PRO A 141 11.81 -15.11 8.92
C PRO A 141 11.26 -13.73 9.30
N TYR A 142 11.78 -13.17 10.39
CA TYR A 142 11.25 -11.94 10.95
C TYR A 142 11.73 -10.81 10.03
N PRO A 143 10.81 -10.05 9.41
CA PRO A 143 11.20 -9.06 8.41
C PRO A 143 11.94 -7.86 9.01
N PHE A 144 12.13 -7.84 10.34
CA PHE A 144 12.78 -6.77 11.08
C PHE A 144 13.95 -7.27 11.98
N SER A 145 14.40 -8.53 11.88
CA SER A 145 15.47 -9.12 12.73
C SER A 145 16.86 -8.91 12.15
N ASP A 146 17.38 -7.70 12.28
CA ASP A 146 18.83 -7.49 12.44
C ASP A 146 19.10 -6.69 13.73
N GLY A 147 18.30 -6.92 14.78
CA GLY A 147 18.57 -6.44 16.15
C GLY A 147 18.74 -4.92 16.35
N LYS A 148 18.52 -4.09 15.31
CA LYS A 148 18.74 -2.64 15.31
C LYS A 148 17.52 -1.79 14.92
N TYR A 149 16.44 -2.43 14.50
CA TYR A 149 15.21 -1.75 14.07
C TYR A 149 14.20 -1.66 15.22
N SER A 150 14.64 -1.15 16.38
CA SER A 150 13.73 -0.56 17.36
C SER A 150 13.11 0.67 16.72
N SER A 151 11.89 0.55 16.21
CA SER A 151 10.93 1.63 15.91
C SER A 151 11.34 2.82 15.02
N MET A 152 12.61 3.23 14.93
CA MET A 152 13.07 4.48 14.32
C MET A 152 13.37 4.36 12.82
N GLU A 153 13.82 3.23 12.29
CA GLU A 153 13.97 3.05 10.84
C GLU A 153 12.65 2.72 10.13
N LEU A 154 11.69 2.13 10.86
CA LEU A 154 10.29 2.07 10.45
C LEU A 154 9.65 3.46 10.46
N ILE A 155 10.01 4.31 11.43
CA ILE A 155 9.61 5.73 11.45
C ILE A 155 10.28 6.50 10.31
N ALA A 156 11.59 6.31 10.06
CA ALA A 156 12.34 7.01 9.03
C ALA A 156 11.86 6.67 7.60
N ASN A 157 11.47 5.41 7.38
CA ASN A 157 10.80 5.01 6.13
C ASN A 157 9.30 5.36 6.10
N SER A 158 8.70 5.74 7.25
CA SER A 158 7.35 6.31 7.33
C SER A 158 7.29 7.84 7.21
N ILE A 159 8.46 8.50 7.14
CA ILE A 159 8.57 9.86 6.60
C ILE A 159 8.42 9.73 5.07
N GLU A 160 7.21 9.40 4.63
CA GLU A 160 6.75 9.94 3.36
C GLU A 160 6.79 11.46 3.51
N LEU A 161 7.48 12.10 2.56
CA LEU A 161 7.59 13.54 2.39
C LEU A 161 6.29 14.25 2.80
N ASP A 162 6.38 15.01 3.89
CA ASP A 162 5.56 16.20 4.00
C ASP A 162 6.40 17.34 3.40
N ASN A 163 5.78 18.21 2.59
CA ASN A 163 6.46 19.37 1.97
C ASN A 163 6.90 20.43 3.01
N GLN A 164 7.02 20.06 4.29
CA GLN A 164 7.39 20.86 5.45
C GLN A 164 8.45 20.19 6.34
N SER A 165 9.16 19.15 5.87
CA SER A 165 10.24 18.54 6.66
C SER A 165 11.28 19.57 7.09
N SER A 166 11.66 19.54 8.37
CA SER A 166 12.63 20.50 8.89
C SER A 166 13.99 20.31 8.21
N PRO A 167 14.84 21.37 8.12
CA PRO A 167 16.18 21.24 7.55
C PRO A 167 17.02 20.14 8.21
N TYR A 168 16.75 19.84 9.48
CA TYR A 168 17.42 18.79 10.24
C TYR A 168 16.99 17.37 9.79
N ASP A 169 15.69 17.15 9.58
CA ASP A 169 15.17 15.85 9.13
C ASP A 169 15.65 15.51 7.71
N LEU A 170 15.70 16.53 6.84
CA LEU A 170 16.25 16.41 5.49
C LEU A 170 17.76 16.11 5.51
N ALA A 171 18.49 16.66 6.49
CA ALA A 171 19.92 16.39 6.64
C ALA A 171 20.19 14.96 7.11
N LEU A 172 19.39 14.44 8.05
CA LEU A 172 19.46 13.03 8.45
C LEU A 172 19.20 12.09 7.27
N LYS A 173 18.20 12.41 6.45
CA LYS A 173 17.93 11.66 5.21
C LYS A 173 19.14 11.67 4.28
N ALA A 174 19.73 12.83 4.02
CA ALA A 174 20.90 12.94 3.15
C ALA A 174 22.10 12.11 3.65
N VAL A 175 22.27 11.96 4.96
CA VAL A 175 23.29 11.06 5.53
C VAL A 175 22.96 9.59 5.28
N ILE A 176 21.71 9.17 5.51
CA ILE A 176 21.26 7.79 5.31
C ILE A 176 21.38 7.39 3.83
N ASP A 177 20.99 8.30 2.93
CA ASP A 177 21.02 8.08 1.48
C ASP A 177 22.45 8.25 0.89
N GLY A 178 23.44 8.64 1.71
CA GLY A 178 24.82 8.86 1.27
C GLY A 178 25.02 10.11 0.40
N GLU A 179 24.02 10.98 0.32
CA GLU A 179 24.02 12.22 -0.46
C GLU A 179 24.69 13.38 0.29
N PHE A 180 25.99 13.26 0.57
CA PHE A 180 26.74 14.26 1.34
C PHE A 180 26.76 15.66 0.68
N GLY A 181 26.58 15.75 -0.64
CA GLY A 181 26.41 17.03 -1.33
C GLY A 181 25.08 17.73 -0.99
N ALA A 182 24.00 16.97 -0.78
CA ALA A 182 22.72 17.51 -0.34
C ALA A 182 22.77 17.94 1.13
N LEU A 183 23.44 17.14 1.97
CA LEU A 183 23.73 17.48 3.38
C LEU A 183 24.45 18.83 3.51
N GLY A 184 25.52 19.03 2.73
CA GLY A 184 26.29 20.29 2.76
C GLY A 184 25.47 21.52 2.39
N LYS A 185 24.57 21.41 1.41
CA LYS A 185 23.64 22.49 1.02
C LYS A 185 22.65 22.81 2.14
N LEU A 186 22.12 21.79 2.83
CA LEU A 186 21.15 21.96 3.90
C LEU A 186 21.76 22.66 5.13
N ILE A 187 22.98 22.27 5.51
CA ILE A 187 23.74 22.91 6.60
C ILE A 187 24.04 24.37 6.28
N SER A 188 24.48 24.64 5.06
CA SER A 188 24.88 26.00 4.63
C SER A 188 23.69 26.95 4.53
N ASN A 189 22.53 26.46 4.07
CA ASN A 189 21.34 27.28 3.89
C ASN A 189 20.55 27.50 5.20
N ASN A 190 20.74 26.65 6.21
CA ASN A 190 19.98 26.70 7.47
C ASN A 190 20.87 26.51 8.70
N PRO A 191 21.91 27.33 8.92
CA PRO A 191 22.90 27.12 9.99
C PRO A 191 22.26 27.13 11.39
N GLY A 192 21.20 27.92 11.59
CA GLY A 192 20.45 27.97 12.85
C GLY A 192 19.80 26.64 13.26
N ALA A 193 19.48 25.77 12.29
CA ALA A 193 18.88 24.47 12.54
C ALA A 193 19.89 23.43 13.10
N PHE A 194 21.19 23.72 13.06
CA PHE A 194 22.26 22.79 13.46
C PHE A 194 23.09 23.26 14.67
N ILE A 195 22.57 24.22 15.45
CA ILE A 195 23.26 24.73 16.65
C ILE A 195 23.24 23.71 17.79
N SER A 196 22.24 22.83 17.84
CA SER A 196 22.13 21.78 18.87
C SER A 196 23.29 20.80 18.80
N GLU A 197 23.56 20.09 19.91
CA GLU A 197 24.61 19.07 19.98
C GLU A 197 24.47 18.01 18.88
N HIS A 198 23.24 17.57 18.61
CA HIS A 198 22.94 16.64 17.52
C HIS A 198 23.11 17.26 16.12
N GLY A 199 22.80 18.55 15.97
CA GLY A 199 23.06 19.30 14.74
C GLY A 199 24.56 19.44 14.44
N GLN A 200 25.36 19.71 15.47
CA GLN A 200 26.83 19.81 15.35
C GLN A 200 27.46 18.47 14.96
N TRP A 201 26.89 17.35 15.40
CA TRP A 201 27.33 16.03 14.94
C TRP A 201 27.20 15.89 13.41
N LEU A 202 26.07 16.33 12.82
CA LEU A 202 25.88 16.30 11.35
C LEU A 202 26.86 17.22 10.62
N VAL A 203 27.14 18.40 11.19
CA VAL A 203 28.13 19.34 10.64
C VAL A 203 29.53 18.72 10.64
N ASN A 204 29.92 18.10 11.75
CA ASN A 204 31.21 17.43 11.87
C ASN A 204 31.32 16.25 10.89
N LEU A 205 30.28 15.42 10.78
CA LEU A 205 30.23 14.30 9.84
C LEU A 205 30.44 14.78 8.39
N TYR A 206 29.74 15.84 7.98
CA TYR A 206 29.90 16.43 6.66
C TYR A 206 31.34 16.94 6.43
N ASN A 207 31.91 17.67 7.38
CA ASN A 207 33.26 18.23 7.26
C ASN A 207 34.32 17.13 7.17
N THR A 208 34.18 16.05 7.95
CA THR A 208 35.08 14.89 7.86
C THR A 208 35.00 14.24 6.49
N LYS A 209 33.80 13.98 5.98
CA LYS A 209 33.61 13.38 4.65
C LYS A 209 34.14 14.26 3.52
N LYS A 210 33.94 15.57 3.64
CA LYS A 210 34.49 16.55 2.70
C LYS A 210 36.02 16.51 2.68
N ALA A 211 36.66 16.51 3.85
CA ALA A 211 38.12 16.43 3.96
C ALA A 211 38.67 15.13 3.35
N GLU A 212 38.02 13.99 3.61
CA GLU A 212 38.36 12.71 2.97
C GLU A 212 38.32 12.83 1.44
N TYR A 213 37.23 13.38 0.88
CA TYR A 213 37.11 13.55 -0.58
C TYR A 213 38.13 14.53 -1.18
N GLU A 214 38.47 15.60 -0.47
CA GLU A 214 39.50 16.55 -0.89
C GLU A 214 40.89 15.90 -0.88
N GLU A 215 41.20 15.09 0.13
CA GLU A 215 42.44 14.31 0.20
C GLU A 215 42.52 13.28 -0.94
N TYR A 216 41.44 12.54 -1.20
CA TYR A 216 41.34 11.64 -2.37
C TYR A 216 41.52 12.39 -3.70
N SER A 217 40.92 13.56 -3.85
CA SER A 217 41.07 14.39 -5.05
C SER A 217 42.50 14.89 -5.25
N MET A 218 43.18 15.31 -4.19
CA MET A 218 44.60 15.71 -4.25
C MET A 218 45.53 14.54 -4.59
N LEU A 219 45.24 13.35 -4.09
CA LEU A 219 45.98 12.13 -4.44
C LEU A 219 45.77 11.76 -5.91
N LEU A 220 44.55 11.85 -6.43
CA LEU A 220 44.23 11.57 -7.83
C LEU A 220 44.88 12.57 -8.79
N ASN A 221 44.99 13.85 -8.41
CA ASN A 221 45.64 14.89 -9.23
C ASN A 221 47.18 14.86 -9.19
N LYS A 222 47.79 14.01 -8.36
CA LYS A 222 49.24 13.77 -8.34
C LYS A 222 49.70 12.68 -9.34
N TYR A 223 48.75 11.94 -9.92
CA TYR A 223 48.97 10.95 -10.97
C TYR A 223 48.34 11.42 -12.29
#